data_AF-A0A3S4LMR4-F1
#
_entry.id   AF-A0A3S4LMR4-F1
#
_cell.length_a   1.000
_cell.length_b   1.000
_cell.length_c   1.000
_cell.angle_alpha   90.00
_cell.angle_beta   90.00
_cell.angle_gamma   90.00
#
_symmetry.space_group_name_H-M   'P 1'
#
loop_
_entity.id
_entity.type
_entity.pdbx_description
1 polymer ?
#
loop_
_entity_poly.entity_id
_entity_poly.type
_entity_poly.pdbx_seq_one_letter_code
_entity_poly.pdbx_strand_id
1 'polypeptide(L)'
;MLYSQAAQVVAKQEMQLTLPSRPAEMLAWLRERYPAGDGQLEVYGREEWFAPAASGSNPPDAMVVCPCSMGTLAAIRHGMSDNLIERAADVCIKEQRKLVLVPRETPLSAIPPGEHAGNWRAWAW
;
A
#
# COMPACT_ATOMS: atom_id res chain seq x y z
N MET A 1 1.28 0.03 -8.93
CA MET A 1 0.72 -0.96 -7.97
C MET A 1 1.84 -1.52 -7.13
N LEU A 2 1.60 -1.67 -5.84
CA LEU A 2 2.51 -2.24 -4.85
C LEU A 2 1.73 -3.29 -4.04
N TYR A 3 2.36 -4.39 -3.64
CA TYR A 3 1.76 -5.38 -2.76
C TYR A 3 2.83 -6.08 -1.94
N SER A 4 2.48 -6.49 -0.73
CA SER A 4 3.38 -7.21 0.17
C SER A 4 3.36 -8.72 -0.12
N GLN A 5 4.36 -9.44 0.38
CA GLN A 5 4.35 -10.92 0.35
C GLN A 5 3.13 -11.49 1.07
N ALA A 6 2.72 -10.88 2.20
CA ALA A 6 1.51 -11.27 2.92
C ALA A 6 0.25 -11.12 2.04
N ALA A 7 0.18 -10.07 1.20
CA ALA A 7 -0.93 -9.91 0.27
C ALA A 7 -0.99 -11.03 -0.79
N GLN A 8 0.14 -11.59 -1.21
CA GLN A 8 0.15 -12.77 -2.11
C GLN A 8 -0.44 -14.01 -1.43
N VAL A 9 -0.10 -14.22 -0.15
CA VAL A 9 -0.64 -15.34 0.64
C VAL A 9 -2.16 -15.19 0.80
N VAL A 10 -2.62 -14.00 1.17
CA VAL A 10 -4.06 -13.70 1.33
C VAL A 10 -4.79 -13.86 -0.01
N ALA A 11 -4.26 -13.32 -1.11
CA ALA A 11 -4.87 -13.48 -2.44
C ALA A 11 -5.00 -14.95 -2.85
N LYS A 12 -4.00 -15.78 -2.52
CA LYS A 12 -4.06 -17.23 -2.78
C LYS A 12 -5.12 -17.92 -1.92
N GLN A 13 -5.19 -17.58 -0.64
CA GLN A 13 -6.10 -18.23 0.30
C GLN A 13 -7.56 -17.80 0.12
N GLU A 14 -7.81 -16.50 -0.03
CA GLU A 14 -9.17 -15.93 -0.03
C GLU A 14 -9.76 -15.83 -1.44
N MET A 15 -8.93 -15.63 -2.46
CA MET A 15 -9.38 -15.38 -3.83
C MET A 15 -8.96 -16.47 -4.82
N GLN A 16 -8.22 -17.50 -4.37
CA GLN A 16 -7.57 -18.50 -5.23
C GLN A 16 -6.71 -17.88 -6.35
N LEU A 17 -6.14 -16.69 -6.10
CA LEU A 17 -5.28 -15.99 -7.06
C LEU A 17 -3.81 -16.18 -6.71
N THR A 18 -3.03 -16.71 -7.65
CA THR A 18 -1.56 -16.76 -7.52
C THR A 18 -0.97 -15.50 -8.13
N LEU A 19 -0.71 -14.50 -7.29
CA LEU A 19 -0.07 -13.25 -7.72
C LEU A 19 1.43 -13.49 -8.00
N PRO A 20 1.95 -13.14 -9.20
CA PRO A 20 3.38 -13.22 -9.50
C PRO A 20 4.22 -12.44 -8.47
N SER A 21 5.48 -12.82 -8.25
CA SER A 21 6.39 -12.09 -7.34
C SER A 21 7.24 -11.05 -8.07
N ARG A 22 7.45 -11.22 -9.37
CA ARG A 22 8.24 -10.30 -10.20
C ARG A 22 7.35 -9.19 -10.74
N PRO A 23 7.75 -7.90 -10.61
CA PRO A 23 6.93 -6.79 -11.09
C PRO A 23 6.53 -6.87 -12.57
N ALA A 24 7.46 -7.30 -13.43
CA ALA A 24 7.20 -7.46 -14.87
C ALA A 24 6.12 -8.51 -15.17
N GLU A 25 6.16 -9.65 -14.47
CA GLU A 25 5.15 -10.71 -14.62
C GLU A 25 3.79 -10.27 -14.06
N MET A 26 3.79 -9.59 -12.92
CA MET A 26 2.58 -9.02 -12.33
C MET A 26 1.94 -7.98 -13.27
N LEU A 27 2.75 -7.13 -13.91
CA LEU A 27 2.25 -6.16 -14.87
C LEU A 27 1.60 -6.84 -16.08
N ALA A 28 2.24 -7.87 -16.63
CA ALA A 28 1.67 -8.67 -17.71
C ALA A 28 0.33 -9.32 -17.28
N TRP A 29 0.30 -9.90 -16.08
CA TRP A 29 -0.90 -10.51 -15.50
C TRP A 29 -2.05 -9.50 -15.33
N LEU A 30 -1.75 -8.27 -14.87
CA LEU A 30 -2.76 -7.22 -14.75
C LEU A 30 -3.29 -6.77 -16.10
N ARG A 31 -2.43 -6.62 -17.11
CA ARG A 31 -2.82 -6.18 -18.45
C ARG A 31 -3.70 -7.20 -19.18
N GLU A 32 -3.47 -8.48 -18.94
CA GLU A 32 -4.35 -9.54 -19.45
C GLU A 32 -5.75 -9.46 -18.82
N ARG A 33 -5.83 -9.15 -17.52
CA ARG A 33 -7.09 -9.12 -16.77
C ARG A 33 -7.85 -7.80 -16.88
N TYR A 34 -7.13 -6.69 -17.01
CA TYR A 34 -7.67 -5.34 -17.05
C TYR A 34 -7.08 -4.61 -18.25
N PRO A 35 -7.86 -4.41 -19.34
CA PRO A 35 -7.40 -3.66 -20.49
C PRO A 35 -7.16 -2.21 -20.06
N ALA A 36 -5.89 -1.84 -19.93
CA ALA A 36 -5.44 -0.50 -19.62
C ALA A 36 -4.58 -0.01 -20.79
N GLY A 37 -4.64 1.29 -21.07
CA GLY A 37 -3.76 1.94 -22.05
C GLY A 37 -2.31 1.90 -21.59
N ASP A 38 -1.39 2.14 -22.54
CA ASP A 38 0.04 2.22 -22.23
C ASP A 38 0.33 3.27 -21.16
N GLY A 39 1.18 2.91 -20.19
CA GLY A 39 1.54 3.77 -19.06
C GLY A 39 0.46 3.94 -17.97
N GLN A 40 -0.76 3.40 -18.14
CA GLN A 40 -1.80 3.52 -17.10
C GLN A 40 -1.58 2.57 -15.91
N LEU A 41 -0.83 1.47 -16.12
CA LEU A 41 -0.49 0.50 -15.10
C LEU A 41 1.01 0.27 -15.05
N GLU A 42 1.56 0.42 -13.85
CA GLU A 42 2.94 0.14 -13.51
C GLU A 42 2.96 -0.68 -12.23
N VAL A 43 3.94 -1.56 -12.08
CA VAL A 43 4.13 -2.39 -10.89
C VAL A 43 5.57 -2.24 -10.45
N TYR A 44 5.78 -2.06 -9.14
CA TYR A 44 7.10 -1.89 -8.57
C TYR A 44 7.34 -2.92 -7.47
N GLY A 45 8.60 -3.30 -7.28
CA GLY A 45 9.04 -4.22 -6.24
C GLY A 45 9.03 -3.60 -4.84
N ARG A 46 9.10 -4.45 -3.80
CA ARG A 46 9.06 -4.02 -2.39
C ARG A 46 10.15 -3.01 -2.02
N GLU A 47 11.33 -3.12 -2.63
CA GLU A 47 12.53 -2.34 -2.32
C GLU A 47 13.02 -1.57 -3.55
N GLU A 48 12.10 -1.25 -4.47
CA GLU A 48 12.43 -0.52 -5.68
C GLU A 48 12.44 1.00 -5.41
N TRP A 49 13.49 1.45 -4.71
CA TRP A 49 13.62 2.83 -4.22
C TRP A 49 13.73 3.90 -5.31
N PHE A 50 13.97 3.50 -6.56
CA PHE A 50 13.95 4.40 -7.72
C PHE A 50 12.56 4.56 -8.34
N ALA A 51 11.54 3.88 -7.82
CA ALA A 51 10.16 4.09 -8.25
C ALA A 51 9.74 5.55 -8.01
N PRO A 52 8.92 6.16 -8.90
CA PRO A 52 8.44 7.53 -8.73
C PRO A 52 7.78 7.78 -7.37
N ALA A 53 7.04 6.78 -6.87
CA ALA A 53 6.35 6.84 -5.58
C ALA A 53 7.28 6.96 -4.36
N ALA A 54 8.59 6.69 -4.51
CA ALA A 54 9.57 6.85 -3.43
C ALA A 54 10.04 8.30 -3.24
N SER A 55 9.74 9.19 -4.18
CA SER A 55 10.21 10.57 -4.21
C SER A 55 9.08 11.60 -4.10
N GLY A 56 9.30 12.63 -3.30
CA GLY A 56 8.40 13.80 -3.22
C GLY A 56 8.51 14.76 -4.41
N SER A 57 9.48 14.59 -5.30
CA SER A 57 9.60 15.41 -6.51
C SER A 57 8.56 15.03 -7.58
N ASN A 58 8.01 13.82 -7.50
CA ASN A 58 6.95 13.34 -8.38
C ASN A 58 5.97 12.46 -7.58
N PRO A 59 5.27 13.05 -6.58
CA PRO A 59 4.42 12.28 -5.69
C PRO A 59 3.16 11.83 -6.44
N PRO A 60 2.61 10.66 -6.12
CA PRO A 60 1.33 10.25 -6.68
C PRO A 60 0.21 11.23 -6.25
N ASP A 61 -0.78 11.45 -7.11
CA ASP A 61 -1.93 12.32 -6.80
C ASP A 61 -2.72 11.83 -5.58
N ALA A 62 -2.81 10.51 -5.44
CA ALA A 62 -3.41 9.83 -4.31
C ALA A 62 -2.82 8.43 -4.14
N MET A 63 -2.92 7.90 -2.93
CA MET A 63 -2.57 6.53 -2.60
C MET A 63 -3.69 5.85 -1.82
N VAL A 64 -3.95 4.58 -2.17
CA VAL A 64 -4.88 3.71 -1.46
C VAL A 64 -4.14 2.46 -1.03
N VAL A 65 -4.24 2.11 0.25
CA VAL A 65 -3.77 0.82 0.79
C VAL A 65 -4.99 -0.04 1.09
N CYS A 66 -5.25 -1.06 0.25
CA CYS A 66 -6.44 -1.89 0.32
C CYS A 66 -6.17 -3.37 -0.03
N PRO A 67 -6.40 -4.32 0.88
CA PRO A 67 -6.61 -4.09 2.32
C PRO A 67 -5.34 -3.53 2.98
N CYS A 68 -5.49 -2.85 4.11
CA CYS A 68 -4.39 -2.37 4.94
C CYS A 68 -4.25 -3.27 6.17
N SER A 69 -3.07 -3.90 6.33
CA SER A 69 -2.78 -4.66 7.55
C SER A 69 -2.54 -3.71 8.72
N MET A 70 -2.85 -4.14 9.95
CA MET A 70 -2.57 -3.34 11.15
C MET A 70 -1.07 -3.03 11.32
N GLY A 71 -0.19 -3.94 10.87
CA GLY A 71 1.26 -3.71 10.85
C GLY A 71 1.66 -2.60 9.88
N THR A 72 1.14 -2.61 8.66
CA THR A 72 1.37 -1.53 7.68
C THR A 72 0.82 -0.20 8.19
N LEU A 73 -0.37 -0.20 8.80
CA LEU A 73 -0.97 1.01 9.36
C LEU A 73 -0.10 1.59 10.49
N ALA A 74 0.40 0.76 11.41
CA ALA A 74 1.32 1.19 12.46
C ALA A 74 2.65 1.73 11.89
N ALA A 75 3.23 1.03 10.90
CA ALA A 75 4.47 1.45 10.26
C ALA A 75 4.32 2.81 9.56
N ILE A 76 3.22 3.04 8.85
CA ILE A 76 2.90 4.34 8.23
C ILE A 76 2.75 5.42 9.30
N ARG A 77 1.99 5.14 10.38
CA ARG A 77 1.77 6.11 11.46
C ARG A 77 3.06 6.53 12.14
N HIS A 78 3.98 5.60 12.33
CA HIS A 78 5.26 5.87 12.99
C HIS A 78 6.36 6.31 12.02
N GLY A 79 6.08 6.41 10.72
CA GLY A 79 7.05 6.83 9.72
C GLY A 79 8.25 5.89 9.58
N MET A 80 8.03 4.57 9.73
CA MET A 80 9.10 3.56 9.67
C MET A 80 9.78 3.54 8.29
N SER A 81 8.97 3.56 7.22
CA SER A 81 9.45 3.66 5.84
C SER A 81 10.43 2.54 5.43
N ASP A 82 10.24 1.32 5.96
CA ASP A 82 11.14 0.18 5.75
C ASP A 82 11.00 -0.48 4.37
N ASN A 83 9.91 -0.18 3.65
CA ASN A 83 9.67 -0.65 2.29
C ASN A 83 8.94 0.40 1.44
N LEU A 84 8.82 0.14 0.15
CA LEU A 84 8.24 1.08 -0.81
C LEU A 84 6.77 1.42 -0.52
N ILE A 85 5.98 0.53 0.08
CA ILE A 85 4.58 0.84 0.46
C ILE A 85 4.58 1.90 1.55
N GLU A 86 5.35 1.70 2.60
CA GLU A 86 5.46 2.64 3.71
C GLU A 86 6.07 3.97 3.26
N ARG A 87 7.10 3.91 2.41
CA ARG A 87 7.75 5.10 1.86
C ARG A 87 6.81 5.90 0.95
N ALA A 88 6.05 5.23 0.09
CA ALA A 88 5.06 5.90 -0.76
C ALA A 88 3.98 6.59 0.07
N ALA A 89 3.54 5.96 1.17
CA ALA A 89 2.60 6.57 2.10
C ALA A 89 3.20 7.78 2.83
N ASP A 90 4.45 7.70 3.28
CA ASP A 90 5.19 8.81 3.88
C ASP A 90 5.34 9.99 2.89
N VAL A 91 5.65 9.70 1.62
CA VAL A 91 5.65 10.69 0.54
C VAL A 91 4.27 11.33 0.35
N CYS A 92 3.19 10.54 0.36
CA CYS A 92 1.86 11.11 0.28
C CYS A 92 1.55 12.03 1.46
N ILE A 93 1.91 11.65 2.69
CA ILE A 93 1.65 12.46 3.89
C ILE A 93 2.44 13.77 3.82
N LYS A 94 3.75 13.71 3.56
CA LYS A 94 4.62 14.90 3.57
C LYS A 94 4.29 15.88 2.44
N GLU A 95 3.87 15.37 1.28
CA GLU A 95 3.47 16.18 0.12
C GLU A 95 1.97 16.54 0.13
N GLN A 96 1.27 16.32 1.24
CA GLN A 96 -0.16 16.64 1.43
C GLN A 96 -1.06 16.01 0.35
N ARG A 97 -0.73 14.79 -0.08
CA ARG A 97 -1.51 14.00 -1.03
C ARG A 97 -2.54 13.16 -0.29
N LYS A 98 -3.58 12.78 -1.02
CA LYS A 98 -4.67 11.99 -0.44
C LYS A 98 -4.19 10.57 -0.17
N LEU A 99 -4.16 10.17 1.10
CA LEU A 99 -3.88 8.80 1.53
C LEU A 99 -5.15 8.18 2.13
N VAL A 100 -5.60 7.06 1.55
CA VAL A 100 -6.76 6.29 2.04
C VAL A 100 -6.27 4.92 2.53
N LEU A 101 -6.55 4.60 3.80
CA LEU A 101 -6.22 3.32 4.41
C LEU A 101 -7.50 2.52 4.62
N VAL A 102 -7.52 1.26 4.17
CA VAL A 102 -8.68 0.37 4.29
C VAL A 102 -8.35 -0.79 5.24
N PRO A 103 -8.32 -0.56 6.57
CA PRO A 103 -8.01 -1.61 7.53
C PRO A 103 -9.09 -2.69 7.52
N ARG A 104 -8.68 -3.95 7.57
CA ARG A 104 -9.58 -5.11 7.70
C ARG A 104 -9.18 -5.91 8.95
N GLU A 105 -9.77 -5.57 10.08
CA GLU A 105 -9.51 -6.19 11.40
C GLU A 105 -10.79 -6.17 12.24
N THR A 106 -11.06 -7.24 12.99
CA THR A 106 -12.16 -7.28 13.98
C THR A 106 -11.95 -8.42 15.00
N PRO A 107 -12.09 -8.16 16.31
CA PRO A 107 -12.26 -6.84 16.94
C PRO A 107 -10.96 -6.02 16.86
N LEU A 108 -11.08 -4.69 16.88
CA LEU A 108 -9.91 -3.83 17.00
C LEU A 108 -9.28 -4.05 18.38
N SER A 109 -7.97 -4.32 18.40
CA SER A 109 -7.21 -4.43 19.65
C SER A 109 -7.30 -3.12 20.44
N ALA A 110 -7.36 -3.24 21.77
CA ALA A 110 -7.24 -2.09 22.66
C ALA A 110 -5.87 -1.42 22.56
N ILE A 111 -4.84 -2.15 22.11
CA ILE A 111 -3.54 -1.58 21.74
C ILE A 111 -3.75 -0.82 20.44
N PRO A 112 -3.82 0.52 20.47
CA PRO A 112 -3.93 1.30 19.25
C PRO A 112 -2.61 1.13 18.50
N PRO A 113 -2.57 1.47 17.20
CA PRO A 113 -1.33 1.60 16.43
C PRO A 113 -0.33 2.68 16.96
N GLY A 114 -0.39 3.07 18.23
CA GLY A 114 0.46 4.07 18.89
C GLY A 114 -0.34 5.03 19.79
N GLU A 115 0.26 5.44 20.91
CA GLU A 115 -0.34 6.23 21.99
C GLU A 115 0.16 7.68 22.02
N HIS A 116 0.11 8.41 20.90
CA HIS A 116 0.23 9.88 20.91
C HIS A 116 -0.78 10.50 19.94
N ALA A 117 -1.66 11.33 20.50
CA ALA A 117 -2.83 11.91 19.87
C ALA A 117 -2.47 13.21 19.13
N GLY A 118 -2.47 13.13 17.80
CA GLY A 118 -2.71 14.27 16.91
C GLY A 118 -3.96 13.96 16.09
N ASN A 119 -5.08 14.57 16.46
CA ASN A 119 -6.37 14.72 15.76
C ASN A 119 -6.68 13.76 14.56
N TRP A 120 -6.64 12.43 14.75
CA TRP A 120 -7.08 11.47 13.74
C TRP A 120 -8.43 10.85 14.14
N ARG A 121 -9.38 10.86 13.21
CA ARG A 121 -10.59 10.04 13.26
C ARG A 121 -10.39 8.87 12.31
N ALA A 122 -10.10 7.67 12.84
CA ALA A 122 -10.32 6.46 12.05
C ALA A 122 -11.82 6.24 12.05
N TRP A 123 -12.41 6.24 10.88
CA TRP A 123 -13.78 5.78 10.72
C TRP A 123 -13.74 4.26 10.81
N ALA A 124 -13.86 3.75 12.04
CA ALA A 124 -14.50 2.47 12.22
C ALA A 124 -15.98 2.70 11.92
N TRP A 125 -16.54 1.90 11.00
CA TRP A 125 -17.94 1.96 10.59
C TRP A 125 -18.90 1.98 11.78
#